data_AF-A0A1M5XCN6-F1
#
_entry.id   AF-A0A1M5XCN6-F1
#
_cell.length_a   1.000
_cell.length_b   1.000
_cell.length_c   1.000
_cell.angle_alpha   90.00
_cell.angle_beta   90.00
_cell.angle_gamma   90.00
#
_symmetry.space_group_name_H-M   'P 1'
#
loop_
_entity.id
_entity.type
_entity.pdbx_description
1 polymer ?
#
loop_
_entity_poly.entity_id
_entity_poly.type
_entity_poly.pdbx_seq_one_letter_code
_entity_poly.pdbx_strand_id
1 'polypeptide(L)' 'MKGSKLFWILSIVYFMIYFSLLRWIWNLYVPFNVITEIIAFLLIILIVIPFSSISATNSIKLLKK' A
#
# COMPACT_ATOMS: atom_id res chain seq x y z
N MET A 1 -17.12 -8.59 -9.93
CA MET A 1 -17.02 -7.94 -8.60
C MET A 1 -17.54 -6.51 -8.70
N LYS A 2 -18.79 -6.23 -8.31
CA LYS A 2 -19.30 -4.85 -8.22
C LYS A 2 -18.62 -4.17 -7.02
N GLY A 3 -17.35 -3.80 -7.18
CA GLY A 3 -16.59 -3.07 -6.19
C GLY A 3 -17.22 -1.70 -6.03
N SER A 4 -18.00 -1.52 -4.97
CA SER A 4 -18.49 -0.22 -4.52
C SER A 4 -17.35 0.79 -4.61
N LYS A 5 -17.57 2.00 -5.15
CA LYS A 5 -16.55 3.08 -5.19
C LYS A 5 -15.74 3.19 -3.88
N LEU A 6 -16.39 2.92 -2.75
CA LEU A 6 -15.82 2.75 -1.41
C LEU A 6 -14.59 1.82 -1.32
N PHE A 7 -14.57 0.68 -2.01
CA PHE A 7 -13.43 -0.24 -2.04
C PHE A 7 -12.22 0.38 -2.70
N TRP A 8 -12.40 1.00 -3.86
CA TRP A 8 -11.32 1.66 -4.58
C TRP A 8 -10.79 2.85 -3.79
N ILE A 9 -11.67 3.65 -3.19
CA ILE A 9 -11.28 4.78 -2.32
C ILE A 9 -10.46 4.28 -1.13
N LEU A 10 -10.94 3.26 -0.41
CA LEU A 10 -10.21 2.70 0.74
C LEU A 10 -8.86 2.10 0.32
N SER A 11 -8.81 1.37 -0.79
CA SER A 11 -7.56 0.82 -1.32
C SER A 11 -6.54 1.91 -1.65
N ILE A 12 -6.96 3.02 -2.26
CA ILE A 12 -6.08 4.17 -2.54
C ILE A 12 -5.58 4.80 -1.24
N VAL A 13 -6.47 5.03 -0.25
CA VAL A 13 -6.07 5.58 1.05
C VAL A 13 -5.05 4.69 1.74
N TYR A 14 -5.30 3.38 1.81
CA TYR A 14 -4.36 2.42 2.39
C TYR A 14 -3.04 2.39 1.61
N PHE A 15 -3.09 2.41 0.28
CA PHE A 15 -1.89 2.47 -0.56
C PHE A 15 -1.03 3.70 -0.22
N MET A 16 -1.64 4.88 -0.11
CA MET A 16 -0.94 6.11 0.25
C MET A 16 -0.30 6.02 1.64
N ILE A 17 -1.00 5.47 2.63
CA ILE A 17 -0.48 5.27 3.99
C ILE A 17 0.73 4.32 3.97
N TYR A 18 0.59 3.15 3.34
CA TYR A 18 1.66 2.17 3.26
C TYR A 18 2.87 2.71 2.49
N PHE A 19 2.66 3.44 1.40
CA PHE A 19 3.72 4.07 0.64
C PHE A 19 4.46 5.15 1.47
N SER A 20 3.73 5.96 2.22
CA SER A 20 4.33 6.97 3.10
C SER A 20 5.15 6.34 4.22
N LEU A 21 4.66 5.26 4.84
CA LEU A 21 5.39 4.51 5.85
C LEU A 21 6.66 3.89 5.27
N LEU A 22 6.57 3.28 4.09
CA LEU A 22 7.71 2.69 3.42
C LEU A 22 8.78 3.75 3.10
N ARG A 23 8.36 4.91 2.58
CA ARG A 23 9.26 6.05 2.32
C ARG A 23 9.95 6.53 3.61
N TRP A 24 9.21 6.62 4.71
CA TRP A 24 9.77 7.02 6.00
C TRP A 24 10.80 6.01 6.52
N ILE A 25 10.50 4.71 6.47
CA ILE A 25 11.43 3.64 6.85
C ILE A 25 12.68 3.70 5.97
N TRP A 26 12.51 3.87 4.66
CA TRP A 26 13.64 3.93 3.73
C TRP A 26 14.53 5.15 3.95
N ASN A 27 13.95 6.33 4.16
CA ASN A 27 14.70 7.53 4.51
C ASN A 27 15.53 7.37 5.79
N LEU A 28 15.11 6.52 6.72
CA LEU A 28 15.82 6.30 7.99
C LEU A 28 16.95 5.27 7.88
N TYR A 29 16.81 4.24 7.05
CA TYR A 29 17.68 3.06 7.08
C TYR A 29 18.45 2.79 5.80
N VAL A 30 18.04 3.37 4.66
CA VAL A 30 18.57 3.01 3.34
C VAL A 30 19.17 4.24 2.66
N PRO A 31 20.49 4.27 2.39
CA PRO A 31 21.08 5.31 1.55
C PRO A 31 20.51 5.20 0.13
N PHE A 32 20.00 6.31 -0.41
CA PHE A 32 19.34 6.34 -1.73
C PHE A 32 20.36 6.15 -2.85
N ASN A 33 20.40 4.93 -3.38
CA ASN A 33 21.22 4.50 -4.51
C ASN A 33 20.29 3.93 -5.60
N VAL A 34 20.70 3.95 -6.87
CA VAL A 34 19.87 3.44 -8.00
C VAL A 34 19.36 2.00 -7.78
N ILE A 35 20.20 1.13 -7.21
CA ILE A 35 19.81 -0.26 -6.90
C ILE A 35 18.70 -0.31 -5.85
N THR A 36 18.79 0.56 -4.84
CA THR A 36 17.75 0.63 -3.81
C THR A 36 16.45 1.10 -4.43
N GLU A 37 16.42 2.10 -5.29
CA GLU A 37 15.17 2.56 -5.93
C GLU A 37 14.44 1.44 -6.69
N ILE A 38 15.17 0.58 -7.41
CA ILE A 38 14.61 -0.57 -8.13
C ILE A 38 14.02 -1.61 -7.14
N ILE A 39 14.73 -1.88 -6.04
CA ILE A 39 14.25 -2.80 -4.99
C ILE A 39 13.00 -2.23 -4.31
N ALA A 40 12.96 -0.93 -4.03
CA ALA A 40 11.78 -0.25 -3.47
C ALA A 40 10.58 -0.43 -4.40
N PHE A 41 10.77 -0.19 -5.69
CA PHE A 41 9.72 -0.33 -6.68
C PHE A 41 9.16 -1.76 -6.72
N LEU A 42 10.04 -2.75 -6.66
CA LEU A 42 9.65 -4.16 -6.60
C LEU A 42 8.84 -4.48 -5.33
N LEU A 43 9.27 -3.96 -4.16
CA LEU A 43 8.57 -4.11 -2.89
C LEU A 43 7.19 -3.42 -2.90
N ILE A 44 7.08 -2.26 -3.54
CA ILE A 44 5.80 -1.55 -3.68
C ILE A 44 4.80 -2.41 -4.46
N ILE A 45 5.22 -2.97 -5.60
CA ILE A 45 4.34 -3.79 -6.43
C ILE A 45 3.95 -5.09 -5.71
N LEU A 46 4.93 -5.77 -5.11
CA LEU A 46 4.72 -7.09 -4.52
C LEU A 46 4.08 -7.08 -3.13
N ILE A 47 4.25 -6.01 -2.36
CA ILE A 47 3.80 -5.95 -0.96
C ILE A 47 2.74 -4.87 -0.79
N VAL A 48 3.02 -3.63 -1.17
CA VAL A 48 2.14 -2.50 -0.85
C VAL A 48 0.79 -2.61 -1.56
N ILE A 49 0.77 -2.99 -2.84
CA ILE A 49 -0.46 -3.17 -3.60
C ILE A 49 -1.35 -4.28 -3.00
N PRO A 50 -0.88 -5.54 -2.82
CA PRO A 50 -1.73 -6.58 -2.25
C PRO A 50 -2.15 -6.29 -0.80
N PHE A 51 -1.28 -5.73 0.04
CA PHE A 51 -1.65 -5.36 1.41
C PHE A 51 -2.73 -4.27 1.44
N SER A 52 -2.63 -3.25 0.58
CA SER A 52 -3.66 -2.20 0.48
C SER A 52 -5.04 -2.77 0.12
N SER A 53 -5.08 -3.70 -0.84
CA SER A 53 -6.31 -4.38 -1.29
C SER A 53 -6.90 -5.31 -0.20
N ILE A 54 -6.07 -6.08 0.50
CA ILE A 54 -6.51 -6.94 1.61
C ILE A 54 -7.08 -6.10 2.75
N SER A 55 -6.37 -5.02 3.13
CA SER A 55 -6.79 -4.13 4.21
C SER A 55 -8.10 -3.40 3.89
N ALA A 56 -8.26 -2.93 2.66
CA ALA A 56 -9.52 -2.36 2.17
C ALA A 56 -10.67 -3.37 2.19
N THR A 57 -10.41 -4.63 1.79
CA THR A 57 -11.40 -5.70 1.83
C THR A 57 -11.87 -5.97 3.26
N ASN A 58 -10.94 -6.07 4.21
CA ASN A 58 -11.25 -6.30 5.62
C ASN A 58 -12.01 -5.13 6.24
N SER A 59 -11.64 -3.88 5.89
CA SER A 59 -12.34 -2.68 6.37
C SER A 59 -13.79 -2.64 5.88
N ILE A 60 -14.04 -3.01 4.63
CA ILE A 60 -15.41 -3.08 4.09
C ILE A 60 -16.20 -4.21 4.73
N LYS A 61 -15.57 -5.35 5.01
CA LYS A 61 -16.22 -6.43 5.75
C LYS A 61 -16.65 -5.98 7.15
N LEU A 62 -15.82 -5.20 7.84
CA LEU A 62 -16.16 -4.62 9.15
C LEU A 62 -17.29 -3.59 9.05
N LEU A 63 -17.28 -2.73 8.03
CA LEU A 63 -18.32 -1.72 7.81
C LEU A 63 -19.69 -2.28 7.40
N LYS A 64 -19.72 -3.48 6.81
CA LYS A 64 -20.96 -4.17 6.39
C LYS A 64 -21.52 -5.09 7.47
N LYS A 65 -20.81 -5.24 8.58
CA LYS A 65 -21.23 -6.04 9.73
C LYS A 65 -21.95 -5.15 10.73
#